data_AF-A0A4T0VC18-F1
#
_entry.id   AF-A0A4T0VC18-F1
#
_cell.length_a   1.000
_cell.length_b   1.000
_cell.length_c   1.000
_cell.angle_alpha   90.00
_cell.angle_beta   90.00
_cell.angle_gamma   90.00
#
_symmetry.space_group_name_H-M   'P 1'
#
loop_
_entity.id
_entity.type
_entity.pdbx_description
1 polymer ?
#
loop_
_entity_poly.entity_id
_entity_poly.type
_entity_poly.pdbx_seq_one_letter_code
_entity_poly.pdbx_strand_id
1 'polypeptide(L)'
;MEKLTESMGELCPGMQISPCDENPNIDRIVPLTPRHYKERPHYNTTFSTFVTNDLAAKGVSMDDVTPENPLLLRYSDSHIAWDYRASGELSTLRKALFRALPHNRTLLAIGDEVFDSDGLQGGNYVGIHLRAEYDWPTYWGTPARQMEMHAAEVRRMNAGASEPTTNIYISCGDRATIQTFRDLMAADNYTVHDKWTLLADRPELLDIVDHLPFDQKGVVEYNVLVRGRYFQGNLISTMSSLVTYTRTMDQPDFFKTYIYPNTQRWGLDRIYVEPLIMKGDQYTKEFVIDGQDIMDAFP
;
A
#
# COMPACT_ATOMS: atom_id res chain seq x y z
N MET A 1 6.02 -14.85 19.97
CA MET A 1 4.62 -15.20 20.26
C MET A 1 4.10 -14.46 21.48
N GLU A 2 4.78 -14.53 22.63
CA GLU A 2 4.42 -13.81 23.87
C GLU A 2 4.04 -12.32 23.65
N LYS A 3 4.88 -11.57 22.93
CA LYS A 3 4.59 -10.16 22.57
C LYS A 3 3.31 -9.96 21.75
N LEU A 4 2.94 -10.90 20.88
CA LEU A 4 1.74 -10.78 20.04
C LEU A 4 0.49 -11.03 20.90
N THR A 5 0.52 -12.05 21.74
CA THR A 5 -0.55 -12.38 22.69
C THR A 5 -0.79 -11.22 23.68
N GLU A 6 0.26 -10.65 24.27
CA GLU A 6 0.13 -9.49 25.17
C GLU A 6 -0.43 -8.26 24.43
N SER A 7 0.15 -7.88 23.30
CA SER A 7 -0.31 -6.70 22.54
C SER A 7 -1.75 -6.84 22.05
N MET A 8 -2.16 -8.04 21.61
CA MET A 8 -3.54 -8.28 21.19
C MET A 8 -4.51 -8.35 22.37
N GLY A 9 -4.08 -8.85 23.54
CA GLY A 9 -4.87 -8.81 24.78
C GLY A 9 -5.09 -7.39 25.30
N GLU A 10 -4.09 -6.52 25.19
CA GLU A 10 -4.23 -5.09 25.51
C GLU A 10 -5.21 -4.38 24.56
N LEU A 11 -5.14 -4.67 23.26
CA LEU A 11 -6.02 -4.09 22.24
C LEU A 11 -7.45 -4.63 22.32
N CYS A 12 -7.63 -5.86 22.80
CA CYS A 12 -8.92 -6.54 22.92
C CYS A 12 -9.03 -7.26 24.27
N PRO A 13 -9.32 -6.55 25.37
CA PRO A 13 -9.31 -7.14 26.72
C PRO A 13 -10.29 -8.29 26.94
N GLY A 14 -11.33 -8.39 26.12
CA GLY A 14 -12.29 -9.50 26.14
C GLY A 14 -11.88 -10.71 25.29
N MET A 15 -10.78 -10.61 24.52
CA MET A 15 -10.31 -11.68 23.64
C MET A 15 -9.34 -12.58 24.38
N GLN A 16 -9.75 -13.80 24.67
CA GLN A 16 -8.86 -14.84 25.21
C GLN A 16 -8.02 -15.42 24.06
N ILE A 17 -6.74 -15.12 24.06
CA ILE A 17 -5.79 -15.62 23.05
C ILE A 17 -5.14 -16.86 23.62
N SER A 18 -5.41 -18.00 23.00
CA SER A 18 -4.76 -19.26 23.34
C SER A 18 -3.85 -19.67 22.19
N PRO A 19 -2.53 -19.78 22.41
CA PRO A 19 -1.60 -20.29 21.40
C PRO A 19 -2.02 -21.69 20.91
N CYS A 20 -1.88 -21.94 19.60
CA CYS A 20 -2.23 -23.25 19.03
C CYS A 20 -1.43 -24.40 19.68
N ASP A 21 -0.18 -24.15 20.05
CA ASP A 21 0.70 -25.13 20.70
C ASP A 21 0.24 -25.51 22.12
N GLU A 22 -0.54 -24.65 22.76
CA GLU A 22 -1.10 -24.87 24.10
C GLU A 22 -2.47 -25.58 24.06
N ASN A 23 -3.04 -25.78 22.88
CA ASN A 23 -4.28 -26.55 22.67
C ASN A 23 -4.06 -27.71 21.68
N PRO A 24 -3.32 -28.76 22.09
CA PRO A 24 -3.03 -29.91 21.23
C PRO A 24 -4.27 -30.76 20.87
N ASN A 25 -5.44 -30.49 21.47
CA ASN A 25 -6.68 -31.26 21.31
C ASN A 25 -7.76 -30.54 20.48
N ILE A 26 -7.39 -29.61 19.59
CA ILE A 26 -8.37 -29.04 18.64
C ILE A 26 -8.59 -30.05 17.51
N ASP A 27 -9.52 -30.98 17.74
CA ASP A 27 -9.82 -32.05 16.79
C ASP A 27 -10.80 -31.61 15.68
N ARG A 28 -11.53 -30.51 15.90
CA ARG A 28 -12.57 -29.99 14.99
C ARG A 28 -12.07 -28.77 14.23
N ILE A 29 -11.30 -29.02 13.18
CA ILE A 29 -10.88 -28.00 12.22
C ILE A 29 -11.80 -28.08 11.00
N VAL A 30 -12.58 -27.03 10.76
CA VAL A 30 -13.43 -26.94 9.56
C VAL A 30 -12.84 -25.91 8.61
N PRO A 31 -12.36 -26.33 7.42
CA PRO A 31 -11.93 -25.38 6.41
C PRO A 31 -13.15 -24.68 5.85
N LEU A 32 -13.16 -23.34 5.86
CA LEU A 32 -14.19 -22.57 5.18
C LEU A 32 -13.97 -22.62 3.66
N THR A 33 -15.03 -22.39 2.88
CA THR A 33 -14.88 -22.29 1.42
C THR A 33 -13.91 -21.16 1.08
N PRO A 34 -12.84 -21.43 0.30
CA PRO A 34 -11.87 -20.39 -0.07
C PRO A 34 -12.55 -19.30 -0.89
N ARG A 35 -12.20 -18.05 -0.62
CA ARG A 35 -12.66 -16.91 -1.42
C ARG A 35 -11.78 -16.75 -2.66
N HIS A 36 -12.39 -16.47 -3.80
CA HIS A 36 -11.66 -16.15 -5.03
C HIS A 36 -11.06 -14.74 -4.97
N TYR A 37 -9.94 -14.57 -5.66
CA TYR A 37 -9.29 -13.27 -5.83
C TYR A 37 -10.28 -12.26 -6.44
N LYS A 38 -10.43 -11.10 -5.80
CA LYS A 38 -11.34 -9.99 -6.17
C LYS A 38 -12.82 -10.21 -5.84
N GLU A 39 -13.18 -11.20 -5.04
CA GLU A 39 -14.52 -11.24 -4.45
C GLU A 39 -14.77 -10.00 -3.57
N ARG A 40 -16.04 -9.62 -3.42
CA ARG A 40 -16.43 -8.45 -2.62
C ARG A 40 -15.98 -8.62 -1.16
N PRO A 41 -15.26 -7.64 -0.58
CA PRO A 41 -14.83 -7.69 0.81
C PRO A 41 -16.02 -7.89 1.75
N HIS A 42 -15.76 -8.55 2.88
CA HIS A 42 -16.68 -8.54 4.00
C HIS A 42 -16.75 -7.16 4.63
N TYR A 43 -17.88 -6.89 5.28
CA TYR A 43 -18.16 -5.72 6.08
C TYR A 43 -19.30 -6.06 7.05
N ASN A 44 -19.34 -5.40 8.21
CA ASN A 44 -20.39 -5.61 9.22
C ASN A 44 -20.64 -7.12 9.49
N THR A 45 -21.85 -7.61 9.23
CA THR A 45 -22.27 -9.00 9.51
C THR A 45 -22.03 -9.98 8.35
N THR A 46 -21.50 -9.53 7.22
CA THR A 46 -21.35 -10.40 6.04
C THR A 46 -20.36 -11.55 6.25
N PHE A 47 -19.33 -11.38 7.08
CA PHE A 47 -18.41 -12.45 7.44
C PHE A 47 -19.11 -13.52 8.30
N SER A 48 -19.82 -13.12 9.36
CA SER A 48 -20.55 -14.06 10.21
C SER A 48 -21.64 -14.80 9.44
N THR A 49 -22.33 -14.12 8.51
CA THR A 49 -23.30 -14.76 7.62
C THR A 49 -22.64 -15.77 6.68
N PHE A 50 -21.48 -15.43 6.10
CA PHE A 50 -20.70 -16.35 5.28
C PHE A 50 -20.32 -17.61 6.08
N VAL A 51 -19.74 -17.44 7.26
CA VAL A 51 -19.36 -18.55 8.15
C VAL A 51 -20.55 -19.44 8.47
N THR A 52 -21.68 -18.85 8.90
CA THR A 52 -22.88 -19.60 9.28
C THR A 52 -23.42 -20.43 8.11
N ASN A 53 -23.52 -19.82 6.93
CA ASN A 53 -24.00 -20.51 5.73
C ASN A 53 -23.05 -21.62 5.28
N ASP A 54 -21.74 -21.37 5.34
CA ASP A 54 -20.72 -22.33 4.93
C ASP A 54 -20.67 -23.55 5.86
N LEU A 55 -20.80 -23.32 7.17
CA LEU A 55 -20.89 -24.40 8.17
C LEU A 55 -22.17 -25.21 8.02
N ALA A 56 -23.32 -24.55 7.82
CA ALA A 56 -24.59 -25.23 7.59
C ALA A 56 -24.54 -26.11 6.32
N ALA A 57 -23.93 -25.63 5.23
CA ALA A 57 -23.72 -26.40 4.01
C ALA A 57 -22.82 -27.64 4.21
N LYS A 58 -21.98 -27.62 5.26
CA LYS A 58 -21.09 -28.72 5.66
C LYS A 58 -21.70 -29.61 6.75
N GLY A 59 -22.96 -29.37 7.14
CA GLY A 59 -23.66 -30.14 8.17
C GLY A 59 -23.15 -29.87 9.59
N VAL A 60 -22.49 -28.74 9.82
CA VAL A 60 -22.02 -28.33 11.14
C VAL A 60 -23.06 -27.40 11.77
N SER A 61 -23.66 -27.82 12.88
CA SER A 61 -24.56 -26.96 13.65
C SER A 61 -23.77 -26.00 14.51
N MET A 62 -24.15 -24.72 14.51
CA MET A 62 -23.59 -23.72 15.42
C MET A 62 -23.99 -23.97 16.88
N ASP A 63 -25.10 -24.70 17.11
CA ASP A 63 -25.55 -25.08 18.46
C ASP A 63 -24.58 -26.08 19.12
N ASP A 64 -23.79 -26.81 18.31
CA ASP A 64 -22.78 -27.76 18.78
C ASP A 64 -21.43 -27.10 19.08
N VAL A 65 -21.32 -25.78 18.93
CA VAL A 65 -20.09 -25.02 19.18
C VAL A 65 -20.19 -24.37 20.56
N THR A 66 -19.51 -24.95 21.54
CA THR A 66 -19.47 -24.47 22.93
C THR A 66 -18.03 -24.27 23.39
N PRO A 67 -17.77 -23.58 24.52
CA PRO A 67 -16.42 -23.50 25.09
C PRO A 67 -15.75 -24.87 25.32
N GLU A 68 -16.54 -25.90 25.67
CA GLU A 68 -16.08 -27.27 25.90
C GLU A 68 -15.95 -28.09 24.61
N ASN A 69 -16.52 -27.60 23.51
CA ASN A 69 -16.47 -28.21 22.18
C ASN A 69 -16.17 -27.14 21.10
N PRO A 70 -14.97 -26.54 21.14
CA PRO A 70 -14.64 -25.42 20.28
C PRO A 70 -14.49 -25.85 18.82
N LEU A 71 -14.78 -24.93 17.91
CA LEU A 71 -14.63 -25.10 16.47
C LEU A 71 -13.53 -24.17 15.96
N LEU A 72 -12.52 -24.72 15.30
CA LEU A 72 -11.50 -23.93 14.61
C LEU A 72 -11.88 -23.77 13.14
N LEU A 73 -11.96 -22.52 12.70
CA LEU A 73 -12.23 -22.20 11.30
C LEU A 73 -10.92 -21.92 10.57
N ARG A 74 -10.59 -22.74 9.57
CA ARG A 74 -9.50 -22.39 8.66
C ARG A 74 -10.05 -21.50 7.56
N TYR A 75 -9.83 -20.20 7.73
CA TYR A 75 -10.20 -19.17 6.77
C TYR A 75 -9.01 -18.83 5.86
N SER A 76 -9.28 -18.59 4.58
CA SER A 76 -8.27 -18.16 3.62
C SER A 76 -8.88 -17.10 2.73
N ASP A 77 -8.24 -15.94 2.70
CA ASP A 77 -8.73 -14.78 1.96
C ASP A 77 -7.57 -13.99 1.35
N SER A 78 -7.93 -13.14 0.40
CA SER A 78 -7.08 -12.13 -0.20
C SER A 78 -6.82 -10.96 0.75
N HIS A 79 -5.87 -10.09 0.39
CA HIS A 79 -5.61 -8.82 1.09
C HIS A 79 -6.78 -7.79 0.99
N ILE A 80 -7.89 -8.17 0.36
CA ILE A 80 -9.11 -7.37 0.16
C ILE A 80 -10.26 -8.01 0.96
N ALA A 81 -9.95 -8.57 2.13
CA ALA A 81 -10.88 -9.37 2.91
C ALA A 81 -12.00 -8.55 3.55
N TRP A 82 -11.69 -7.31 3.96
CA TRP A 82 -12.55 -6.52 4.83
C TRP A 82 -12.64 -5.06 4.36
N ASP A 83 -13.84 -4.52 4.17
CA ASP A 83 -14.08 -3.14 3.78
C ASP A 83 -14.27 -2.29 5.06
N TYR A 84 -13.20 -1.59 5.44
CA TYR A 84 -13.18 -0.70 6.60
C TYR A 84 -14.09 0.52 6.40
N ARG A 85 -14.37 0.93 5.15
CA ARG A 85 -15.28 2.05 4.89
C ARG A 85 -16.72 1.65 5.16
N ALA A 86 -17.17 0.54 4.58
CA ALA A 86 -18.53 0.02 4.76
C ALA A 86 -18.81 -0.39 6.21
N SER A 87 -17.77 -0.75 6.96
CA SER A 87 -17.86 -1.08 8.39
C SER A 87 -17.75 0.14 9.32
N GLY A 88 -17.43 1.33 8.81
CA GLY A 88 -17.25 2.53 9.63
C GLY A 88 -15.96 2.53 10.46
N GLU A 89 -14.95 1.80 10.02
CA GLU A 89 -13.72 1.50 10.77
C GLU A 89 -12.45 2.14 10.19
N LEU A 90 -12.58 3.00 9.17
CA LEU A 90 -11.45 3.69 8.53
C LEU A 90 -10.60 4.50 9.51
N SER A 91 -11.21 5.12 10.52
CA SER A 91 -10.52 5.96 11.51
C SER A 91 -10.13 5.23 12.78
N THR A 92 -10.55 3.97 12.95
CA THR A 92 -10.33 3.18 14.16
C THR A 92 -9.44 1.98 13.84
N LEU A 93 -10.04 0.83 13.53
CA LEU A 93 -9.36 -0.45 13.38
C LEU A 93 -8.32 -0.41 12.24
N ARG A 94 -8.66 0.18 11.09
CA ARG A 94 -7.74 0.29 9.96
C ARG A 94 -6.43 0.98 10.36
N LYS A 95 -6.52 2.18 10.96
CA LYS A 95 -5.35 2.92 11.43
C LYS A 95 -4.53 2.13 12.45
N ALA A 96 -5.19 1.41 13.35
CA ALA A 96 -4.51 0.59 14.35
C ALA A 96 -3.75 -0.58 13.71
N LEU A 97 -4.38 -1.29 12.76
CA LEU A 97 -3.75 -2.36 11.99
C LEU A 97 -2.57 -1.85 11.17
N PHE A 98 -2.73 -0.71 10.49
CA PHE A 98 -1.66 -0.07 9.75
C PHE A 98 -0.42 0.21 10.62
N ARG A 99 -0.61 0.79 11.81
CA ARG A 99 0.48 1.10 12.75
C ARG A 99 1.15 -0.15 13.31
N ALA A 100 0.46 -1.28 13.31
CA ALA A 100 0.99 -2.55 13.77
C ALA A 100 1.80 -3.29 12.69
N LEU A 101 1.79 -2.83 11.43
CA LEU A 101 2.52 -3.47 10.34
C LEU A 101 4.03 -3.45 10.62
N PRO A 102 4.68 -4.62 10.76
CA PRO A 102 6.11 -4.66 10.99
C PRO A 102 6.83 -4.38 9.67
N HIS A 103 7.74 -3.41 9.69
CA HIS A 103 8.68 -3.20 8.58
C HIS A 103 10.00 -3.95 8.80
N ASN A 104 10.61 -4.41 7.71
CA ASN A 104 11.95 -4.99 7.75
C ASN A 104 12.97 -3.87 8.03
N ARG A 105 13.46 -3.81 9.28
CA ARG A 105 14.38 -2.76 9.75
C ARG A 105 15.67 -2.70 8.95
N THR A 106 16.19 -3.83 8.47
CA THR A 106 17.42 -3.86 7.66
C THR A 106 17.20 -3.19 6.31
N LEU A 107 16.08 -3.49 5.65
CA LEU A 107 15.76 -2.86 4.36
C LEU A 107 15.45 -1.37 4.53
N LEU A 108 14.75 -1.00 5.61
CA LEU A 108 14.51 0.41 5.93
C LEU A 108 15.82 1.18 6.18
N ALA A 109 16.80 0.57 6.86
CA ALA A 109 18.10 1.19 7.09
C ALA A 109 18.84 1.49 5.77
N ILE A 110 18.77 0.59 4.78
CA ILE A 110 19.31 0.87 3.44
C ILE A 110 18.56 2.06 2.81
N GLY A 111 17.23 2.11 2.97
CA GLY A 111 16.41 3.24 2.53
C GLY A 111 16.79 4.57 3.20
N ASP A 112 17.18 4.53 4.48
CA ASP A 112 17.67 5.70 5.20
C ASP A 112 18.99 6.20 4.62
N GLU A 113 19.90 5.30 4.22
CA GLU A 113 21.14 5.69 3.53
C GLU A 113 20.89 6.32 2.15
N VAL A 114 19.87 5.85 1.42
CA VAL A 114 19.42 6.50 0.18
C VAL A 114 18.88 7.90 0.48
N PHE A 115 18.04 8.04 1.50
CA PHE A 115 17.49 9.34 1.89
C PHE A 115 18.57 10.34 2.33
N ASP A 116 19.58 9.88 3.07
CA ASP A 116 20.65 10.72 3.61
C ASP A 116 21.69 11.13 2.56
N SER A 117 21.53 10.66 1.31
CA SER A 117 22.40 11.03 0.19
C SER A 117 22.18 12.47 -0.30
N ASP A 118 23.21 13.05 -0.91
CA ASP A 118 23.18 14.40 -1.46
C ASP A 118 22.02 14.61 -2.44
N GLY A 119 21.30 15.72 -2.27
CA GLY A 119 20.12 16.06 -3.08
C GLY A 119 18.79 15.56 -2.51
N LEU A 120 18.79 14.55 -1.63
CA LEU A 120 17.60 14.09 -0.92
C LEU A 120 17.57 14.53 0.55
N GLN A 121 18.74 14.71 1.16
CA GLN A 121 18.87 15.10 2.56
C GLN A 121 17.98 16.31 2.90
N GLY A 122 17.25 16.21 4.02
CA GLY A 122 16.32 17.26 4.46
C GLY A 122 14.96 17.23 3.78
N GLY A 123 14.70 16.30 2.86
CA GLY A 123 13.37 16.02 2.33
C GLY A 123 12.90 16.96 1.21
N ASN A 124 13.70 17.94 0.78
CA ASN A 124 13.27 18.89 -0.24
C ASN A 124 13.39 18.34 -1.67
N TYR A 125 12.58 17.33 -2.00
CA TYR A 125 12.49 16.71 -3.32
C TYR A 125 11.06 16.21 -3.61
N VAL A 126 10.80 15.83 -4.86
CA VAL A 126 9.60 15.09 -5.25
C VAL A 126 9.93 13.59 -5.30
N GLY A 127 9.29 12.79 -4.45
CA GLY A 127 9.31 11.34 -4.56
C GLY A 127 8.28 10.86 -5.58
N ILE A 128 8.71 10.09 -6.57
CA ILE A 128 7.86 9.55 -7.63
C ILE A 128 7.93 8.03 -7.59
N HIS A 129 6.78 7.37 -7.47
CA HIS A 129 6.68 5.94 -7.72
C HIS A 129 6.14 5.71 -9.14
N LEU A 130 7.02 5.33 -10.05
CA LEU A 130 6.71 5.08 -11.46
C LEU A 130 6.54 3.56 -11.68
N ARG A 131 5.29 3.11 -11.81
CA ARG A 131 4.97 1.71 -12.10
C ARG A 131 4.89 1.47 -13.61
N ALA A 132 6.04 1.17 -14.22
CA ALA A 132 6.22 1.15 -15.67
C ALA A 132 7.08 -0.04 -16.17
N GLU A 133 7.27 -1.05 -15.33
CA GLU A 133 7.97 -2.28 -15.66
C GLU A 133 7.20 -3.11 -16.72
N TYR A 134 7.87 -4.10 -17.32
CA TYR A 134 7.32 -4.91 -18.42
C TYR A 134 6.00 -5.61 -18.07
N ASP A 135 5.78 -5.97 -16.81
CA ASP A 135 4.56 -6.63 -16.33
C ASP A 135 3.39 -5.65 -16.10
N TRP A 136 3.62 -4.34 -16.23
CA TRP A 136 2.58 -3.33 -16.09
C TRP A 136 1.60 -3.36 -17.28
N PRO A 137 0.29 -3.57 -17.03
CA PRO A 137 -0.69 -3.57 -18.10
C PRO A 137 -0.91 -2.18 -18.71
N THR A 138 -0.68 -2.04 -20.02
CA THR A 138 -0.73 -0.74 -20.71
C THR A 138 -2.11 -0.08 -20.75
N TYR A 139 -3.19 -0.84 -20.52
CA TYR A 139 -4.54 -0.28 -20.38
C TYR A 139 -4.69 0.54 -19.09
N TRP A 140 -3.81 0.36 -18.10
CA TRP A 140 -3.65 1.26 -16.97
C TRP A 140 -2.66 2.40 -17.26
N GLY A 141 -2.60 2.86 -18.51
CA GLY A 141 -1.68 3.91 -18.93
C GLY A 141 -0.29 3.38 -19.28
N THR A 142 0.22 3.81 -20.43
CA THR A 142 1.55 3.45 -20.90
C THR A 142 2.64 4.09 -20.03
N PRO A 143 3.87 3.54 -20.00
CA PRO A 143 5.02 4.18 -19.37
C PRO A 143 5.19 5.66 -19.77
N ALA A 144 5.13 5.94 -21.07
CA ALA A 144 5.23 7.31 -21.59
C ALA A 144 4.16 8.23 -21.02
N ARG A 145 2.90 7.76 -20.95
CA ARG A 145 1.81 8.53 -20.38
C ARG A 145 2.02 8.81 -18.89
N GLN A 146 2.47 7.82 -18.12
CA GLN A 146 2.78 8.02 -16.71
C GLN A 146 3.89 9.05 -16.52
N MET A 147 4.99 8.94 -17.28
CA MET A 147 6.09 9.90 -17.28
C MET A 147 5.63 11.33 -17.60
N GLU A 148 4.83 11.51 -18.65
CA GLU A 148 4.27 12.81 -19.02
C GLU A 148 3.45 13.44 -17.88
N MET A 149 2.62 12.62 -17.23
CA MET A 149 1.74 13.08 -16.15
C MET A 149 2.52 13.46 -14.90
N HIS A 150 3.50 12.65 -14.51
CA HIS A 150 4.41 12.96 -13.42
C HIS A 150 5.21 14.24 -13.71
N ALA A 151 5.81 14.34 -14.90
CA ALA A 151 6.58 15.52 -15.32
C ALA A 151 5.72 16.80 -15.31
N ALA A 152 4.52 16.74 -15.89
CA ALA A 152 3.59 17.87 -15.89
C ALA A 152 3.18 18.28 -14.46
N GLU A 153 2.99 17.32 -13.56
CA GLU A 153 2.64 17.59 -12.17
C GLU A 153 3.80 18.20 -11.38
N VAL A 154 5.03 17.70 -11.56
CA VAL A 154 6.24 18.30 -10.97
C VAL A 154 6.35 19.77 -11.36
N ARG A 155 6.23 20.08 -12.65
CA ARG A 155 6.26 21.46 -13.16
C ARG A 155 5.17 22.33 -12.53
N ARG A 156 3.94 21.81 -12.43
CA ARG A 156 2.81 22.53 -11.85
C ARG A 156 3.00 22.82 -10.35
N MET A 157 3.43 21.81 -9.59
CA MET A 157 3.68 21.96 -8.16
C MET A 157 4.77 23.00 -7.88
N ASN A 158 5.88 22.95 -8.62
CA ASN A 158 6.97 23.91 -8.47
C ASN A 158 6.60 25.33 -8.89
N ALA A 159 5.80 25.51 -9.95
CA ALA A 159 5.37 26.84 -10.39
C ALA A 159 4.56 27.60 -9.30
N GLY A 160 3.89 26.86 -8.40
CA GLY A 160 3.13 27.42 -7.28
C GLY A 160 3.81 27.30 -5.92
N ALA A 161 5.02 26.72 -5.83
CA ALA A 161 5.68 26.46 -4.56
C ALA A 161 6.42 27.70 -4.04
N SER A 162 6.31 27.97 -2.73
CA SER A 162 7.13 28.98 -2.06
C SER A 162 8.61 28.60 -2.03
N GLU A 163 8.89 27.31 -2.07
CA GLU A 163 10.23 26.72 -2.06
C GLU A 163 10.26 25.59 -3.10
N PRO A 164 10.51 25.92 -4.38
CA PRO A 164 10.58 24.91 -5.42
C PRO A 164 11.80 23.99 -5.21
N THR A 165 11.71 22.78 -5.72
CA THR A 165 12.83 21.82 -5.73
C THR A 165 13.18 21.37 -7.14
N THR A 166 14.47 21.22 -7.42
CA THR A 166 14.97 20.62 -8.65
C THR A 166 15.29 19.13 -8.48
N ASN A 167 15.20 18.59 -7.26
CA ASN A 167 15.51 17.20 -6.98
C ASN A 167 14.25 16.33 -7.09
N ILE A 168 14.41 15.21 -7.78
CA ILE A 168 13.39 14.17 -7.92
C ILE A 168 14.03 12.84 -7.52
N TYR A 169 13.37 12.11 -6.64
CA TYR A 169 13.69 10.70 -6.41
C TYR A 169 12.69 9.84 -7.18
N ILE A 170 13.16 8.93 -8.03
CA ILE A 170 12.30 8.01 -8.77
C ILE A 170 12.48 6.57 -8.28
N SER A 171 11.38 5.99 -7.81
CA SER A 171 11.25 4.56 -7.54
C SER A 171 10.64 3.89 -8.76
N CYS A 172 11.42 3.01 -9.39
CA CYS A 172 11.02 2.14 -10.48
C CYS A 172 11.96 0.93 -10.49
N GLY A 173 11.45 -0.23 -10.90
CA GLY A 173 12.22 -1.47 -11.04
C GLY A 173 13.07 -1.55 -12.30
N ASP A 174 12.86 -0.65 -13.28
CA ASP A 174 13.54 -0.70 -14.58
C ASP A 174 14.48 0.50 -14.82
N ARG A 175 15.78 0.21 -14.97
CA ARG A 175 16.82 1.24 -15.15
C ARG A 175 16.69 2.01 -16.48
N ALA A 176 16.23 1.35 -17.56
CA ALA A 176 16.06 2.01 -18.86
C ALA A 176 14.90 3.02 -18.84
N THR A 177 13.80 2.65 -18.20
CA THR A 177 12.65 3.52 -17.93
C THR A 177 13.07 4.73 -17.09
N ILE A 178 13.87 4.53 -16.04
CA ILE A 178 14.42 5.64 -15.24
C ILE A 178 15.27 6.58 -16.09
N GLN A 179 16.15 6.05 -16.94
CA GLN A 179 16.98 6.88 -17.82
C GLN A 179 16.11 7.72 -18.77
N THR A 180 15.05 7.12 -19.33
CA THR A 180 14.10 7.83 -20.19
C THR A 180 13.42 8.98 -19.44
N PHE A 181 13.00 8.76 -18.19
CA PHE A 181 12.41 9.81 -17.36
C PHE A 181 13.42 10.90 -16.98
N ARG A 182 14.68 10.51 -16.72
CA ARG A 182 15.78 11.45 -16.47
C ARG A 182 16.00 12.38 -17.67
N ASP A 183 16.03 11.84 -18.87
CA ASP A 183 16.20 12.63 -20.11
C ASP A 183 15.04 13.61 -20.31
N LEU A 184 13.80 13.18 -20.02
CA LEU A 184 12.61 14.02 -20.07
C LEU A 184 12.69 15.22 -19.10
N MET A 185 13.14 14.98 -17.86
CA MET A 185 13.18 16.00 -16.82
C MET A 185 14.42 16.90 -16.90
N ALA A 186 15.51 16.43 -17.50
CA ALA A 186 16.74 17.21 -17.69
C ALA A 186 16.52 18.49 -18.52
N ALA A 187 15.58 18.46 -19.47
CA ALA A 187 15.21 19.62 -20.28
C ALA A 187 14.70 20.81 -19.44
N ASP A 188 14.20 20.56 -18.23
CA ASP A 188 13.69 21.58 -17.31
C ASP A 188 14.63 21.81 -16.10
N ASN A 189 15.90 21.38 -16.19
CA ASN A 189 16.92 21.50 -15.14
C ASN A 189 16.60 20.76 -13.82
N TYR A 190 15.86 19.65 -13.90
CA TYR A 190 15.70 18.74 -12.76
C TYR A 190 16.83 17.71 -12.70
N THR A 191 17.18 17.32 -11.48
CA THR A 191 18.07 16.20 -11.20
C THR A 191 17.23 15.01 -10.74
N VAL A 192 17.27 13.92 -11.51
CA VAL A 192 16.56 12.67 -11.20
C VAL A 192 17.52 11.66 -10.59
N HIS A 193 17.31 11.39 -9.31
CA HIS A 193 18.02 10.44 -8.48
C HIS A 193 17.29 9.10 -8.41
N ASP A 194 18.04 8.02 -8.36
CA ASP A 194 17.52 6.69 -8.05
C ASP A 194 18.45 5.95 -7.08
N LYS A 195 17.95 4.86 -6.50
CA LYS A 195 18.71 4.03 -5.53
C LYS A 195 20.08 3.57 -6.05
N TRP A 196 20.23 3.30 -7.34
CA TRP A 196 21.50 2.80 -7.89
C TRP A 196 22.52 3.92 -8.03
N THR A 197 22.10 5.10 -8.46
CA THR A 197 22.99 6.25 -8.55
C THR A 197 23.41 6.76 -7.18
N LEU A 198 22.50 6.74 -6.20
CA LEU A 198 22.75 7.26 -4.85
C LEU A 198 23.59 6.31 -3.98
N LEU A 199 23.56 5.00 -4.26
CA LEU A 199 24.39 4.00 -3.56
C LEU A 199 25.68 3.64 -4.33
N ALA A 200 26.00 4.35 -5.41
CA ALA A 200 27.14 4.02 -6.29
C ALA A 200 28.50 4.06 -5.56
N ASP A 201 28.63 4.91 -4.54
CA ASP A 201 29.82 5.03 -3.68
C ASP A 201 29.81 4.04 -2.50
N ARG A 202 28.75 3.25 -2.35
CA ARG A 202 28.53 2.26 -1.29
C ARG A 202 28.30 0.87 -1.90
N PRO A 203 29.32 0.28 -2.55
CA PRO A 203 29.18 -0.93 -3.36
C PRO A 203 28.62 -2.12 -2.57
N GLU A 204 28.89 -2.23 -1.27
CA GLU A 204 28.34 -3.30 -0.42
C GLU A 204 26.81 -3.19 -0.26
N LEU A 205 26.27 -1.98 -0.08
CA LEU A 205 24.83 -1.76 0.00
C LEU A 205 24.17 -1.92 -1.37
N LEU A 206 24.83 -1.43 -2.41
CA LEU A 206 24.36 -1.56 -3.79
C LEU A 206 24.25 -3.04 -4.20
N ASP A 207 25.22 -3.88 -3.83
CA ASP A 207 25.19 -5.32 -4.08
C ASP A 207 24.00 -6.01 -3.40
N ILE A 208 23.72 -5.64 -2.14
CA ILE A 208 22.51 -6.12 -1.44
C ILE A 208 21.27 -5.72 -2.23
N VAL A 209 21.13 -4.43 -2.57
CA VAL A 209 19.96 -3.91 -3.30
C VAL A 209 19.77 -4.62 -4.64
N ASP A 210 20.84 -4.87 -5.39
CA ASP A 210 20.73 -5.53 -6.71
C ASP A 210 20.22 -6.97 -6.60
N HIS A 211 20.58 -7.69 -5.54
CA HIS A 211 20.15 -9.06 -5.27
C HIS A 211 18.79 -9.19 -4.57
N LEU A 212 18.18 -8.09 -4.12
CA LEU A 212 16.84 -8.13 -3.55
C LEU A 212 15.77 -8.53 -4.60
N PRO A 213 14.78 -9.36 -4.23
CA PRO A 213 13.54 -9.52 -4.97
C PRO A 213 12.82 -8.18 -5.19
N PHE A 214 11.98 -8.11 -6.22
CA PHE A 214 11.26 -6.89 -6.61
C PHE A 214 10.54 -6.20 -5.44
N ASP A 215 9.69 -6.92 -4.70
CA ASP A 215 8.95 -6.34 -3.57
C ASP A 215 9.87 -5.83 -2.44
N GLN A 216 11.01 -6.51 -2.21
CA GLN A 216 11.98 -6.10 -1.20
C GLN A 216 12.72 -4.82 -1.61
N LYS A 217 12.98 -4.63 -2.92
CA LYS A 217 13.46 -3.35 -3.44
C LYS A 217 12.46 -2.23 -3.14
N GLY A 218 11.15 -2.49 -3.27
CA GLY A 218 10.10 -1.54 -2.88
C GLY A 218 10.16 -1.12 -1.41
N VAL A 219 10.54 -2.02 -0.49
CA VAL A 219 10.71 -1.69 0.94
C VAL A 219 11.88 -0.74 1.19
N VAL A 220 12.99 -0.88 0.45
CA VAL A 220 14.12 0.06 0.52
C VAL A 220 13.69 1.47 0.13
N GLU A 221 12.83 1.59 -0.88
CA GLU A 221 12.42 2.89 -1.42
C GLU A 221 11.25 3.53 -0.66
N TYR A 222 10.49 2.73 0.10
CA TYR A 222 9.30 3.17 0.83
C TYR A 222 9.58 4.38 1.73
N ASN A 223 10.62 4.32 2.58
CA ASN A 223 10.96 5.43 3.48
C ASN A 223 11.36 6.70 2.70
N VAL A 224 12.10 6.54 1.59
CA VAL A 224 12.50 7.67 0.74
C VAL A 224 11.27 8.33 0.13
N LEU A 225 10.28 7.58 -0.32
CA LEU A 225 9.04 8.15 -0.87
C LEU A 225 8.17 8.81 0.19
N VAL A 226 8.08 8.22 1.38
CA VAL A 226 7.32 8.80 2.51
C VAL A 226 7.93 10.11 2.99
N ARG A 227 9.26 10.24 3.00
CA ARG A 227 9.99 11.40 3.55
C ARG A 227 10.15 12.57 2.57
N GLY A 228 9.86 12.39 1.28
CA GLY A 228 9.90 13.48 0.31
C GLY A 228 8.87 14.56 0.64
N ARG A 229 9.20 15.84 0.39
CA ARG A 229 8.26 16.95 0.58
C ARG A 229 7.00 16.75 -0.24
N TYR A 230 7.18 16.34 -1.48
CA TYR A 230 6.10 15.99 -2.39
C TYR A 230 6.16 14.51 -2.73
N PHE A 231 5.00 13.88 -2.92
CA PHE A 231 4.87 12.51 -3.41
C PHE A 231 3.91 12.42 -4.59
N GLN A 232 4.29 11.62 -5.57
CA GLN A 232 3.46 11.25 -6.71
C GLN A 232 3.50 9.74 -6.93
N GLY A 233 2.35 9.09 -6.92
CA GLY A 233 2.23 7.65 -7.14
C GLY A 233 1.28 7.31 -8.28
N ASN A 234 0.98 6.01 -8.38
CA ASN A 234 -0.08 5.44 -9.19
C ASN A 234 -1.09 4.68 -8.32
N LEU A 235 -2.37 5.04 -8.36
CA LEU A 235 -3.40 4.57 -7.42
C LEU A 235 -3.56 3.05 -7.42
N ILE A 236 -3.48 2.42 -8.60
CA ILE A 236 -3.67 0.97 -8.75
C ILE A 236 -2.50 0.18 -8.14
N SER A 237 -1.33 0.82 -7.97
CA SER A 237 -0.22 0.21 -7.27
C SER A 237 -0.45 0.25 -5.75
N THR A 238 -0.41 -0.93 -5.13
CA THR A 238 -0.51 -1.11 -3.68
C THR A 238 0.62 -0.39 -2.93
N MET A 239 1.81 -0.29 -3.53
CA MET A 239 2.94 0.43 -2.96
C MET A 239 2.71 1.95 -2.94
N SER A 240 2.16 2.53 -4.01
CA SER A 240 1.83 3.97 -4.04
C SER A 240 0.77 4.28 -2.99
N SER A 241 -0.28 3.46 -2.99
CA SER A 241 -1.38 3.48 -2.05
C SER A 241 -0.91 3.39 -0.58
N LEU A 242 0.07 2.53 -0.31
CA LEU A 242 0.73 2.41 0.99
C LEU A 242 1.47 3.70 1.38
N VAL A 243 2.26 4.29 0.47
CA VAL A 243 2.96 5.57 0.71
C VAL A 243 1.97 6.71 0.94
N THR A 244 0.98 6.86 0.08
CA THR A 244 -0.07 7.89 0.21
C THR A 244 -0.82 7.75 1.52
N TYR A 245 -1.21 6.54 1.91
CA TYR A 245 -1.88 6.35 3.20
C TYR A 245 -0.96 6.69 4.37
N THR A 246 0.31 6.26 4.35
CA THR A 246 1.29 6.61 5.39
C THR A 246 1.40 8.12 5.58
N ARG A 247 1.48 8.88 4.49
CA ARG A 247 1.62 10.35 4.51
C ARG A 247 0.36 11.08 5.00
N THR A 248 -0.80 10.43 4.90
CA THR A 248 -2.11 11.10 5.04
C THR A 248 -2.98 10.51 6.14
N MET A 249 -2.54 9.43 6.80
CA MET A 249 -3.36 8.67 7.74
C MET A 249 -3.85 9.49 8.94
N ASP A 250 -3.18 10.57 9.32
CA ASP A 250 -3.62 11.43 10.43
C ASP A 250 -4.59 12.53 9.97
N GLN A 251 -4.81 12.68 8.67
CA GLN A 251 -5.81 13.58 8.10
C GLN A 251 -7.22 12.94 8.13
N PRO A 252 -8.30 13.76 8.10
CA PRO A 252 -9.64 13.26 7.80
C PRO A 252 -9.67 12.64 6.39
N ASP A 253 -10.19 11.42 6.28
CA ASP A 253 -10.38 10.61 5.05
C ASP A 253 -9.87 11.25 3.73
N PHE A 254 -8.55 11.21 3.56
CA PHE A 254 -7.83 11.85 2.45
C PHE A 254 -8.36 11.38 1.10
N PHE A 255 -8.57 10.07 0.95
CA PHE A 255 -9.03 9.49 -0.30
C PHE A 255 -10.42 9.97 -0.68
N LYS A 256 -11.37 10.00 0.26
CA LYS A 256 -12.71 10.57 0.01
C LYS A 256 -12.65 12.03 -0.42
N THR A 257 -11.74 12.79 0.19
CA THR A 257 -11.66 14.25 0.01
C THR A 257 -10.95 14.64 -1.29
N TYR A 258 -9.84 13.97 -1.63
CA TYR A 258 -8.94 14.41 -2.70
C TYR A 258 -8.87 13.45 -3.89
N ILE A 259 -9.13 12.15 -3.69
CA ILE A 259 -8.97 11.13 -4.74
C ILE A 259 -10.33 10.75 -5.35
N TYR A 260 -11.32 10.41 -4.53
CA TYR A 260 -12.63 9.90 -4.95
C TYR A 260 -13.72 10.90 -5.34
N PRO A 261 -13.58 12.25 -5.21
CA PRO A 261 -14.61 13.15 -5.70
C PRO A 261 -14.91 12.89 -7.18
N ASN A 262 -16.20 12.89 -7.54
CA ASN A 262 -16.70 12.63 -8.90
C ASN A 262 -16.28 11.26 -9.45
N THR A 263 -16.46 10.22 -8.65
CA THR A 263 -16.24 8.82 -9.07
C THR A 263 -17.49 7.98 -8.85
N GLN A 264 -17.58 6.88 -9.57
CA GLN A 264 -18.57 5.82 -9.36
C GLN A 264 -17.86 4.57 -8.86
N ARG A 265 -18.53 3.78 -8.02
CA ARG A 265 -18.00 2.52 -7.49
C ARG A 265 -18.91 1.37 -7.89
N TRP A 266 -18.32 0.32 -8.45
CA TRP A 266 -18.96 -0.96 -8.75
C TRP A 266 -18.14 -2.08 -8.12
N GLY A 267 -18.56 -2.53 -6.93
CA GLY A 267 -17.78 -3.53 -6.18
C GLY A 267 -16.39 -3.00 -5.83
N LEU A 268 -15.35 -3.65 -6.35
CA LEU A 268 -13.95 -3.24 -6.18
C LEU A 268 -13.49 -2.24 -7.23
N ASP A 269 -14.22 -2.10 -8.34
CA ASP A 269 -13.83 -1.18 -9.39
C ASP A 269 -14.34 0.21 -9.10
N ARG A 270 -13.47 1.20 -9.31
CA ARG A 270 -13.80 2.61 -9.31
C ARG A 270 -13.63 3.18 -10.70
N ILE A 271 -14.61 3.95 -11.12
CA ILE A 271 -14.63 4.66 -12.40
C ILE A 271 -14.54 6.14 -12.13
N TYR A 272 -13.58 6.79 -12.77
CA TYR A 272 -13.33 8.21 -12.72
C TYR A 272 -14.01 8.90 -13.89
N VAL A 273 -14.64 10.05 -13.63
CA VAL A 273 -15.18 10.89 -14.73
C VAL A 273 -14.04 11.42 -15.62
N GLU A 274 -12.89 11.69 -15.01
CA GLU A 274 -11.66 12.11 -15.68
C GLU A 274 -10.53 11.14 -15.27
N PRO A 275 -10.38 9.97 -15.92
CA PRO A 275 -9.27 9.07 -15.66
C PRO A 275 -7.98 9.61 -16.28
N LEU A 276 -6.84 9.03 -15.89
CA LEU A 276 -5.51 9.37 -16.40
C LEU A 276 -5.08 10.82 -16.07
N ILE A 277 -5.41 11.27 -14.86
CA ILE A 277 -5.01 12.56 -14.29
C ILE A 277 -4.35 12.37 -12.91
N MET A 278 -3.66 13.40 -12.41
CA MET A 278 -3.15 13.42 -11.04
C MET A 278 -4.21 14.00 -10.10
N LYS A 279 -4.55 13.28 -9.02
CA LYS A 279 -5.45 13.76 -7.95
C LYS A 279 -4.77 13.66 -6.60
N GLY A 280 -5.15 14.53 -5.66
CA GLY A 280 -4.51 14.62 -4.35
C GLY A 280 -4.45 16.06 -3.85
N ASP A 281 -3.89 16.24 -2.66
CA ASP A 281 -3.63 17.58 -2.11
C ASP A 281 -2.35 18.19 -2.75
N GLN A 282 -1.79 19.23 -2.12
CA GLN A 282 -0.59 19.91 -2.61
C GLN A 282 0.72 19.14 -2.35
N TYR A 283 0.72 18.09 -1.51
CA TYR A 283 1.91 17.36 -1.08
C TYR A 283 1.91 15.89 -1.49
N THR A 284 0.75 15.30 -1.75
CA THR A 284 0.58 13.87 -2.00
C THR A 284 -0.45 13.69 -3.09
N LYS A 285 -0.03 13.09 -4.21
CA LYS A 285 -0.88 12.89 -5.38
C LYS A 285 -0.73 11.49 -5.94
N GLU A 286 -1.79 11.00 -6.55
CA GLU A 286 -1.85 9.71 -7.24
C GLU A 286 -2.32 9.93 -8.67
N PHE A 287 -1.68 9.25 -9.61
CA PHE A 287 -2.19 9.07 -10.96
C PHE A 287 -3.40 8.14 -10.89
N VAL A 288 -4.59 8.69 -11.15
CA VAL A 288 -5.85 7.94 -11.03
C VAL A 288 -6.25 7.33 -12.35
N ILE A 289 -6.75 6.10 -12.28
CA ILE A 289 -7.13 5.29 -13.42
C ILE A 289 -8.35 4.49 -13.05
N ASP A 290 -9.19 4.19 -14.03
CA ASP A 290 -10.28 3.24 -13.85
C ASP A 290 -9.73 1.86 -13.53
N GLY A 291 -10.35 1.22 -12.55
CA GLY A 291 -9.98 -0.13 -12.15
C GLY A 291 -10.11 -0.33 -10.66
N GLN A 292 -9.33 -1.29 -10.17
CA GLN A 292 -9.49 -1.82 -8.82
C GLN A 292 -8.96 -0.84 -7.79
N ASP A 293 -9.86 -0.41 -6.91
CA ASP A 293 -9.55 0.41 -5.77
C ASP A 293 -9.68 -0.42 -4.50
N ILE A 294 -8.53 -0.79 -3.95
CA ILE A 294 -8.45 -1.59 -2.74
C ILE A 294 -8.41 -0.74 -1.47
N MET A 295 -8.38 0.58 -1.56
CA MET A 295 -8.07 1.43 -0.40
C MET A 295 -9.19 1.55 0.62
N ASP A 296 -10.39 1.04 0.30
CA ASP A 296 -11.44 0.83 1.28
C ASP A 296 -11.22 -0.46 2.10
N ALA A 297 -10.40 -1.38 1.59
CA ALA A 297 -10.08 -2.67 2.22
C ALA A 297 -8.60 -2.87 2.57
N PHE A 298 -7.73 -1.93 2.20
CA PHE A 298 -6.32 -1.95 2.54
C PHE A 298 -6.15 -1.63 4.04
N PRO A 299 -5.50 -2.51 4.83
CA PRO A 299 -5.25 -2.27 6.24
C PRO A 299 -4.36 -1.05 6.44
#